data_AF-A0A2K4IDZ9-F1
#
_entry.id   AF-A0A2K4IDZ9-F1
#
_cell.length_a   1.000
_cell.length_b   1.000
_cell.length_c   1.000
_cell.angle_alpha   90.00
_cell.angle_beta   90.00
_cell.angle_gamma   90.00
#
_symmetry.space_group_name_H-M   'P 1'
#
loop_
_entity.id
_entity.type
_entity.pdbx_description
1 polymer ?
#
loop_
_entity_poly.entity_id
_entity_poly.type
_entity_poly.pdbx_seq_one_letter_code
_entity_poly.pdbx_strand_id
1 'polypeptide(L)'
;MIDDIESLMRHWGEQQARFGHEASLGSQMGAIMDWKGSAPRGTPGPRPLLGGGTGMDYAAAEVDAAIAEMESGAGRGPALAKLARFRYHYGVPVREQMREVGLAEGADRTYRNWVQALHQKVMVILMARMGVAHGYTVRRRNLPQSCVKVASKSRRGE
;
A
#
# COMPACT_ATOMS: atom_id res chain seq x y z
N MET A 1 -19.02 -4.93 -7.28
CA MET A 1 -18.02 -3.83 -7.32
C MET A 1 -18.01 -3.01 -6.02
N ILE A 2 -19.13 -2.40 -5.59
CA ILE A 2 -19.21 -1.73 -4.27
C ILE A 2 -19.07 -2.74 -3.12
N ASP A 3 -19.68 -3.92 -3.26
CA ASP A 3 -19.58 -4.97 -2.23
C ASP A 3 -18.14 -5.53 -2.13
N ASP A 4 -17.41 -5.54 -3.24
CA ASP A 4 -16.02 -6.00 -3.29
C ASP A 4 -15.09 -5.03 -2.58
N ILE A 5 -15.28 -3.71 -2.78
CA ILE A 5 -14.48 -2.68 -2.09
C ILE A 5 -14.87 -2.54 -0.62
N GLU A 6 -16.15 -2.71 -0.26
CA GLU A 6 -16.57 -2.79 1.15
C GLU A 6 -15.87 -3.95 1.87
N SER A 7 -15.80 -5.11 1.23
CA SER A 7 -15.11 -6.29 1.76
C SER A 7 -13.60 -6.04 1.90
N LEU A 8 -12.98 -5.39 0.91
CA LEU A 8 -11.57 -5.01 0.95
C LEU A 8 -11.26 -4.01 2.08
N MET A 9 -12.13 -3.02 2.29
CA MET A 9 -11.96 -2.03 3.36
C MET A 9 -12.15 -2.63 4.76
N ARG A 10 -13.08 -3.59 4.92
CA ARG A 10 -13.22 -4.36 6.17
C ARG A 10 -11.98 -5.19 6.45
N HIS A 11 -11.49 -5.90 5.44
CA HIS A 11 -10.26 -6.67 5.52
C HIS A 11 -9.07 -5.79 5.92
N TRP A 12 -8.93 -4.61 5.33
CA TRP A 12 -7.93 -3.62 5.77
C TRP A 12 -8.09 -3.24 7.25
N GLY A 13 -9.30 -2.95 7.70
CA GLY A 13 -9.59 -2.62 9.10
C GLY A 13 -9.20 -3.74 10.07
N GLU A 14 -9.50 -5.00 9.71
CA GLU A 14 -9.09 -6.18 10.47
C GLU A 14 -7.56 -6.32 10.53
N GLN A 15 -6.88 -6.11 9.42
CA GLN A 15 -5.42 -6.15 9.36
C GLN A 15 -4.79 -5.01 10.18
N GLN A 16 -5.40 -3.83 10.17
CA GLN A 16 -4.98 -2.68 10.96
C GLN A 16 -5.12 -2.95 12.46
N ALA A 17 -6.19 -3.62 12.88
CA ALA A 17 -6.40 -4.02 14.27
C ALA A 17 -5.41 -5.11 14.71
N ARG A 18 -4.99 -6.00 13.81
CA ARG A 18 -4.04 -7.10 14.10
C ARG A 18 -2.58 -6.65 14.18
N PHE A 19 -2.16 -5.76 13.27
CA PHE A 19 -0.74 -5.43 13.10
C PHE A 19 -0.38 -3.98 13.47
N GLY A 20 -1.36 -3.09 13.69
CA GLY A 20 -1.11 -1.68 14.03
C GLY A 20 -0.45 -0.88 12.89
N HIS A 21 -0.22 0.42 13.11
CA HIS A 21 0.49 1.30 12.15
C HIS A 21 2.00 0.98 12.04
N GLU A 22 2.54 0.11 12.90
CA GLU A 22 3.97 -0.23 12.99
C GLU A 22 4.35 -1.49 12.19
N ALA A 23 3.44 -2.03 11.39
CA ALA A 23 3.63 -3.29 10.67
C ALA A 23 4.60 -3.24 9.47
N SER A 24 5.33 -2.13 9.25
CA SER A 24 6.16 -1.98 8.04
C SER A 24 7.58 -1.46 8.27
N LEU A 25 8.22 -1.87 9.35
CA LEU A 25 9.69 -1.97 9.35
C LEU A 25 10.06 -3.36 9.82
N GLY A 26 10.16 -4.30 8.88
CA GLY A 26 10.77 -5.60 9.13
C GLY A 26 12.09 -5.38 9.89
N SER A 27 12.24 -6.01 11.05
CA SER A 27 13.35 -5.69 11.94
C SER A 27 14.68 -5.96 11.22
N GLN A 28 15.66 -5.08 11.40
CA GLN A 28 17.02 -5.32 10.89
C GLN A 28 17.56 -6.68 11.37
N MET A 29 17.17 -7.11 12.57
CA MET A 29 17.52 -8.42 13.11
C MET A 29 16.83 -9.57 12.37
N GLY A 30 15.58 -9.41 11.95
CA GLY A 30 14.87 -10.36 11.10
C GLY A 30 15.57 -10.55 9.75
N ALA A 31 15.94 -9.44 9.12
CA ALA A 31 16.76 -9.48 7.90
C ALA A 31 18.12 -10.15 8.15
N ILE A 32 18.77 -9.91 9.29
CA ILE A 32 20.05 -10.56 9.63
C ILE A 32 19.86 -12.07 9.88
N MET A 33 18.76 -12.48 10.51
CA MET A 33 18.44 -13.90 10.75
C MET A 33 18.12 -14.64 9.44
N ASP A 34 17.33 -14.03 8.55
CA ASP A 34 16.98 -14.60 7.24
C ASP A 34 18.21 -14.78 6.34
N TRP A 35 19.16 -13.85 6.42
CA TRP A 35 20.37 -13.86 5.59
C TRP A 35 21.62 -14.38 6.31
N LYS A 36 21.49 -14.81 7.57
CA LYS A 36 22.60 -15.24 8.45
C LYS A 36 23.86 -14.35 8.34
N GLY A 37 23.67 -13.03 8.22
CA GLY A 37 24.75 -12.05 8.09
C GLY A 37 25.47 -11.97 6.73
N SER A 38 24.98 -12.64 5.67
CA SER A 38 25.57 -12.54 4.32
C SER A 38 24.62 -11.84 3.34
N ALA A 39 24.96 -10.62 2.93
CA ALA A 39 24.23 -9.93 1.87
C ALA A 39 24.32 -10.77 0.56
N PRO A 40 23.21 -11.01 -0.17
CA PRO A 40 23.22 -11.83 -1.38
C PRO A 40 24.22 -11.30 -2.40
N ARG A 41 25.29 -12.06 -2.65
CA ARG A 41 26.29 -11.75 -3.69
C ARG A 41 25.82 -12.39 -5.01
N GLY A 42 24.92 -11.72 -5.72
CA GLY A 42 24.39 -12.16 -7.01
C GLY A 42 23.24 -11.28 -7.49
N THR A 43 22.94 -11.32 -8.79
CA THR A 43 21.85 -10.56 -9.43
C THR A 43 20.58 -10.70 -8.59
N PRO A 44 19.95 -9.60 -8.13
CA PRO A 44 18.77 -9.69 -7.29
C PRO A 44 17.71 -10.53 -8.00
N GLY A 45 17.40 -11.71 -7.44
CA GLY A 45 16.14 -12.37 -7.73
C GLY A 45 14.99 -11.42 -7.39
N PRO A 46 13.78 -11.64 -7.93
CA PRO A 46 12.67 -10.74 -7.69
C PRO A 46 12.37 -10.75 -6.19
N ARG A 47 12.88 -9.73 -5.48
CA ARG A 47 12.39 -9.39 -4.16
C ARG A 47 10.88 -9.18 -4.33
N PRO A 48 10.01 -9.76 -3.50
CA PRO A 48 8.80 -9.03 -3.18
C PRO A 48 9.32 -7.72 -2.55
N LEU A 49 9.32 -6.63 -3.30
CA LEU A 49 9.76 -5.32 -2.83
C LEU A 49 8.82 -4.72 -1.76
N LEU A 50 7.88 -5.53 -1.25
CA LEU A 50 6.90 -5.24 -0.23
C LEU A 50 6.31 -6.60 0.17
N GLY A 51 6.30 -6.99 1.45
CA GLY A 51 5.57 -8.20 1.88
C GLY A 51 6.41 -9.48 2.08
N GLY A 52 7.59 -9.37 2.69
CA GLY A 52 8.24 -10.53 3.33
C GLY A 52 7.63 -10.82 4.70
N GLY A 53 6.42 -11.36 4.74
CA GLY A 53 5.87 -12.18 5.85
C GLY A 53 5.67 -11.58 7.25
N THR A 54 6.01 -10.32 7.54
CA THR A 54 5.94 -9.78 8.92
C THR A 54 5.06 -8.53 9.09
N GLY A 55 4.11 -8.29 8.19
CA GLY A 55 3.24 -7.11 8.20
C GLY A 55 1.88 -7.36 7.56
N MET A 56 1.10 -6.30 7.36
CA MET A 56 -0.18 -6.37 6.62
C MET A 56 0.04 -7.02 5.25
N ASP A 57 -0.94 -7.80 4.78
CA ASP A 57 -0.87 -8.36 3.43
C ASP A 57 -0.88 -7.25 2.37
N TYR A 58 -0.46 -7.61 1.15
CA TYR A 58 -0.30 -6.65 0.05
C TYR A 58 -1.57 -5.85 -0.23
N ALA A 59 -2.74 -6.49 -0.18
CA ALA A 59 -4.01 -5.84 -0.46
C ALA A 59 -4.34 -4.77 0.60
N ALA A 60 -4.17 -5.11 1.88
CA ALA A 60 -4.36 -4.18 2.98
C ALA A 60 -3.29 -3.06 2.97
N ALA A 61 -2.03 -3.37 2.62
CA ALA A 61 -0.98 -2.36 2.50
C ALA A 61 -1.26 -1.34 1.38
N GLU A 62 -1.81 -1.76 0.24
CA GLU A 62 -2.20 -0.82 -0.83
C GLU A 62 -3.41 0.04 -0.44
N VAL A 63 -4.35 -0.51 0.32
CA VAL A 63 -5.47 0.28 0.88
C VAL A 63 -4.96 1.32 1.87
N ASP A 64 -4.03 0.94 2.75
CA ASP A 64 -3.42 1.86 3.71
C ASP A 64 -2.69 3.00 2.99
N ALA A 65 -1.90 2.68 1.97
CA ALA A 65 -1.24 3.67 1.13
C ALA A 65 -2.23 4.57 0.38
N ALA A 66 -3.35 4.02 -0.10
CA ALA A 66 -4.40 4.80 -0.75
C ALA A 66 -5.10 5.78 0.21
N ILE A 67 -5.30 5.37 1.48
CA ILE A 67 -5.85 6.24 2.52
C ILE A 67 -4.85 7.34 2.90
N ALA A 68 -3.56 7.02 3.02
CA ALA A 68 -2.51 8.00 3.31
C ALA A 68 -2.37 9.05 2.17
N GLU A 69 -2.48 8.62 0.91
CA GLU A 69 -2.50 9.52 -0.24
C GLU A 69 -3.74 10.44 -0.22
N MET A 70 -4.90 9.89 0.17
CA MET A 70 -6.14 10.66 0.31
C MET A 70 -6.06 11.70 1.43
N GLU A 71 -5.42 11.35 2.54
CA GLU A 71 -5.17 12.23 3.69
C GLU A 71 -4.25 13.40 3.33
N SER A 72 -3.26 13.16 2.48
CA SER A 72 -2.33 14.19 1.98
C SER A 72 -2.93 15.09 0.88
N GLY A 73 -4.09 14.72 0.35
CA GLY A 73 -4.78 15.43 -0.73
C GLY A 73 -5.56 16.66 -0.28
N ALA A 74 -6.11 17.39 -1.25
CA ALA A 74 -6.93 18.58 -1.00
C ALA A 74 -8.44 18.28 -0.99
N GLY A 75 -9.22 19.26 -0.50
CA GLY A 75 -10.68 19.23 -0.52
C GLY A 75 -11.27 18.22 0.46
N ARG A 76 -12.11 17.29 -0.04
CA ARG A 76 -12.80 16.30 0.80
C ARG A 76 -11.95 15.08 1.17
N GLY A 77 -10.73 14.96 0.64
CA GLY A 77 -9.83 13.81 0.88
C GLY A 77 -9.58 13.50 2.35
N PRO A 78 -9.08 14.46 3.16
CA PRO A 78 -8.80 14.24 4.58
C PRO A 78 -10.03 13.80 5.38
N ALA A 79 -11.21 14.36 5.07
CA ALA A 79 -12.45 13.99 5.74
C ALA A 79 -12.91 12.56 5.38
N LEU A 80 -12.69 12.12 4.13
CA LEU A 80 -12.96 10.74 3.71
C LEU A 80 -11.96 9.74 4.31
N ALA A 81 -10.67 10.10 4.40
CA ALA A 81 -9.65 9.29 5.08
C ALA A 81 -9.99 9.12 6.57
N LYS A 82 -10.41 10.21 7.23
CA LYS A 82 -10.94 10.16 8.60
C LYS A 82 -12.14 9.21 8.70
N LEU A 83 -13.13 9.32 7.81
CA LEU A 83 -14.29 8.43 7.78
C LEU A 83 -13.88 6.95 7.65
N ALA A 84 -12.89 6.63 6.82
CA ALA A 84 -12.39 5.26 6.67
C ALA A 84 -11.83 4.70 7.99
N ARG A 85 -11.02 5.47 8.71
CA ARG A 85 -10.44 5.07 10.01
C ARG A 85 -11.54 4.82 11.05
N PHE A 86 -12.48 5.73 11.20
CA PHE A 86 -13.59 5.54 12.15
C PHE A 86 -14.49 4.36 11.80
N ARG A 87 -14.78 4.17 10.51
CA ARG A 87 -15.70 3.12 10.08
C ARG A 87 -15.10 1.72 10.14
N TYR A 88 -13.88 1.53 9.63
CA TYR A 88 -13.31 0.19 9.45
C TYR A 88 -12.23 -0.17 10.46
N HIS A 89 -11.49 0.81 10.98
CA HIS A 89 -10.45 0.53 11.98
C HIS A 89 -11.00 0.60 13.41
N TYR A 90 -11.66 1.70 13.78
CA TYR A 90 -12.19 1.85 15.14
C TYR A 90 -13.55 1.17 15.34
N GLY A 91 -14.31 0.95 14.27
CA GLY A 91 -15.62 0.28 14.35
C GLY A 91 -16.67 1.06 15.17
N VAL A 92 -16.54 2.39 15.24
CA VAL A 92 -17.44 3.24 16.05
C VAL A 92 -18.87 3.28 15.48
N PRO A 93 -19.90 3.55 16.29
CA PRO A 93 -21.28 3.69 15.81
C PRO A 93 -21.44 4.83 14.79
N VAL A 94 -22.39 4.69 13.86
CA VAL A 94 -22.61 5.65 12.75
C VAL A 94 -22.79 7.09 13.22
N ARG A 95 -23.46 7.32 14.36
CA ARG A 95 -23.65 8.66 14.93
C ARG A 95 -22.31 9.33 15.26
N GLU A 96 -21.38 8.57 15.83
CA GLU A 96 -20.04 9.05 16.17
C GLU A 96 -19.21 9.28 14.91
N GLN A 97 -19.31 8.38 13.92
CA GLN A 97 -18.68 8.60 12.60
C GLN A 97 -19.12 9.90 11.95
N MET A 98 -20.42 10.21 12.01
CA MET A 98 -20.99 11.44 11.44
C MET A 98 -20.47 12.67 12.17
N ARG A 99 -20.43 12.64 13.51
CA ARG A 99 -19.90 13.72 14.34
C ARG A 99 -18.44 14.03 14.02
N GLU A 100 -17.59 13.01 13.92
CA GLU A 100 -16.14 13.17 13.69
C GLU A 100 -15.79 13.71 12.31
N VAL A 101 -16.66 13.45 11.34
CA VAL A 101 -16.51 13.89 9.95
C VAL A 101 -17.23 15.23 9.70
N GLY A 102 -17.95 15.76 10.70
CA GLY A 102 -18.67 17.04 10.61
C GLY A 102 -20.01 16.96 9.89
N LEU A 103 -20.64 15.79 9.85
CA LEU A 103 -21.99 15.58 9.31
C LEU A 103 -23.04 15.75 10.42
N ALA A 104 -24.17 16.38 10.09
CA ALA A 104 -25.30 16.50 11.00
C ALA A 104 -25.90 15.12 11.32
N GLU A 105 -26.14 14.83 12.60
CA GLU A 105 -26.77 13.58 13.04
C GLU A 105 -28.13 13.38 12.35
N GLY A 106 -28.40 12.18 11.83
CA GLY A 106 -29.63 11.84 11.10
C GLY A 106 -29.61 12.14 9.60
N ALA A 107 -28.52 12.69 9.05
CA ALA A 107 -28.32 12.84 7.61
C ALA A 107 -27.95 11.51 6.92
N ASP A 108 -28.77 10.47 7.06
CA ASP A 108 -28.47 9.10 6.63
C ASP A 108 -28.14 8.99 5.13
N ARG A 109 -28.89 9.72 4.28
CA ARG A 109 -28.64 9.75 2.84
C ARG A 109 -27.28 10.37 2.52
N THR A 110 -26.95 11.46 3.19
CA THR A 110 -25.65 12.13 3.04
C THR A 110 -24.53 11.22 3.50
N TYR A 111 -24.68 10.56 4.64
CA TYR A 111 -23.71 9.60 5.14
C TYR A 111 -23.48 8.44 4.17
N ARG A 112 -24.55 7.83 3.61
CA ARG A 112 -24.41 6.77 2.59
C ARG A 112 -23.69 7.28 1.33
N ASN A 113 -23.99 8.50 0.88
CA ASN A 113 -23.29 9.11 -0.24
C ASN A 113 -21.79 9.33 0.07
N TRP A 114 -21.45 9.66 1.32
CA TRP A 114 -20.07 9.81 1.75
C TRP A 114 -19.32 8.48 1.78
N VAL A 115 -19.94 7.41 2.25
CA VAL A 115 -19.38 6.05 2.19
C VAL A 115 -19.15 5.63 0.73
N GLN A 116 -20.12 5.90 -0.15
CA GLN A 116 -19.96 5.62 -1.58
C GLN A 116 -18.83 6.44 -2.21
N ALA A 117 -18.70 7.72 -1.86
CA ALA A 117 -17.62 8.57 -2.32
C ALA A 117 -16.24 8.09 -1.82
N LEU A 118 -16.16 7.61 -0.58
CA LEU A 118 -14.98 6.97 -0.03
C LEU A 118 -14.58 5.75 -0.88
N HIS A 119 -15.51 4.82 -1.11
CA HIS A 119 -15.28 3.63 -1.92
C HIS A 119 -14.79 3.95 -3.32
N GLN A 120 -15.43 4.92 -3.99
CA GLN A 120 -15.02 5.36 -5.31
C GLN A 120 -13.61 5.96 -5.30
N LYS A 121 -13.29 6.78 -4.30
CA LYS A 121 -11.98 7.44 -4.21
C LYS A 121 -10.86 6.43 -3.98
N VAL A 122 -11.06 5.47 -3.07
CA VAL A 122 -10.11 4.37 -2.85
C VAL A 122 -9.90 3.58 -4.13
N MET A 123 -10.98 3.21 -4.82
CA MET A 123 -10.91 2.46 -6.07
C MET A 123 -10.10 3.19 -7.15
N VAL A 124 -10.34 4.49 -7.33
CA VAL A 124 -9.58 5.31 -8.31
C VAL A 124 -8.10 5.36 -7.98
N ILE A 125 -7.74 5.53 -6.71
CA ILE A 125 -6.34 5.56 -6.27
C ILE A 125 -5.69 4.19 -6.48
N LEU A 126 -6.36 3.11 -6.08
CA LEU A 126 -5.86 1.74 -6.30
C LEU A 126 -5.65 1.45 -7.79
N MET A 127 -6.59 1.80 -8.66
CA MET A 127 -6.45 1.63 -10.10
C MET A 127 -5.26 2.42 -10.66
N ALA A 128 -5.07 3.66 -10.22
CA ALA A 128 -3.92 4.47 -10.63
C ALA A 128 -2.60 3.82 -10.19
N ARG A 129 -2.52 3.35 -8.94
CA ARG A 129 -1.33 2.69 -8.38
C ARG A 129 -1.01 1.37 -9.08
N MET A 130 -2.03 0.55 -9.37
CA MET A 130 -1.87 -0.69 -10.12
C MET A 130 -1.43 -0.43 -11.57
N GLY A 131 -1.97 0.60 -12.22
CA GLY A 131 -1.55 1.02 -13.55
C GLY A 131 -0.10 1.51 -13.60
N VAL A 132 0.34 2.27 -12.58
CA VAL A 132 1.73 2.72 -12.44
C VAL A 132 2.68 1.55 -12.17
N ALA A 133 2.29 0.60 -11.29
CA ALA A 133 3.06 -0.61 -11.04
C ALA A 133 3.24 -1.46 -12.31
N HIS A 134 2.21 -1.55 -13.15
CA HIS A 134 2.28 -2.21 -14.46
C HIS A 134 3.18 -1.44 -15.46
N GLY A 135 3.21 -0.11 -15.38
CA GLY A 135 4.11 0.72 -16.19
C GLY A 135 5.60 0.50 -15.87
N TYR A 136 5.94 0.27 -14.60
CA TYR A 136 7.32 -0.04 -14.20
C TYR A 136 7.78 -1.43 -14.66
N THR A 137 6.88 -2.42 -14.72
CA THR A 137 7.24 -3.78 -15.18
C THR A 137 7.30 -3.91 -16.70
N VAL A 138 6.57 -3.07 -17.45
CA VAL A 138 6.50 -3.14 -18.92
C VAL A 138 7.63 -2.37 -19.63
N ARG A 139 8.46 -1.56 -18.95
CA ARG A 139 9.58 -0.84 -19.59
C ARG A 139 10.90 -1.62 -19.58
N ARG A 140 10.97 -2.72 -20.36
CA ARG A 140 12.25 -3.39 -20.68
C ARG A 140 12.36 -3.89 -22.13
N ARG A 141 11.81 -3.17 -23.11
CA ARG A 141 11.98 -3.54 -24.53
C ARG A 141 13.11 -2.86 -25.29
N ASN A 142 13.71 -1.77 -24.79
CA ASN A 142 14.80 -1.07 -25.48
C ASN A 142 15.90 -0.61 -24.52
N LEU A 143 16.57 -1.54 -23.83
CA LEU A 143 17.91 -1.27 -23.31
C LEU A 143 18.90 -1.84 -24.33
N PRO A 144 19.67 -1.02 -25.07
CA PRO A 144 20.72 -1.56 -25.92
C PRO A 144 21.71 -2.33 -25.02
N GLN A 145 21.87 -3.62 -25.28
CA GLN A 145 22.96 -4.42 -24.71
C GLN A 145 24.28 -3.92 -25.31
N SER A 146 24.87 -2.90 -24.70
CA SER A 146 26.21 -2.45 -25.08
C SER A 146 27.05 -2.11 -23.85
N CYS A 147 27.34 -3.12 -23.04
CA CYS A 147 28.45 -3.10 -22.09
C CYS A 147 28.85 -4.52 -21.65
N VAL A 148 29.04 -5.42 -22.62
CA VAL A 148 29.89 -6.60 -22.42
C VAL A 148 30.91 -6.61 -23.53
N LYS A 149 31.88 -5.69 -23.45
CA LYS A 149 33.10 -5.74 -24.25
C LYS A 149 34.29 -5.88 -23.31
N VAL A 150 34.68 -7.14 -23.13
CA VAL A 150 36.05 -7.66 -23.01
C VAL A 150 37.07 -6.76 -22.33
N ALA A 151 37.52 -7.18 -21.15
CA ALA A 151 38.88 -6.91 -20.68
C ALA A 151 39.36 -8.06 -19.78
N SER A 152 39.53 -9.25 -20.37
CA SER A 152 40.25 -10.36 -19.77
C SER A 152 41.55 -10.60 -20.55
N LYS A 153 42.67 -10.20 -19.94
CA LYS A 153 44.05 -10.70 -20.02
C LYS A 153 45.09 -9.59 -20.21
N SER A 154 45.80 -9.30 -19.12
CA SER A 154 47.24 -9.04 -19.15
C SER A 154 47.82 -9.41 -17.78
N ARG A 155 48.05 -10.72 -17.56
CA ARG A 155 49.12 -11.14 -16.66
C ARG A 155 50.42 -10.88 -17.44
N ARG A 156 51.19 -9.88 -17.04
CA ARG A 156 52.62 -9.84 -17.36
C ARG A 156 53.31 -10.71 -16.31
N GLY A 157 53.84 -11.82 -16.77
CA GLY A 157 54.97 -12.49 -16.13
C GLY A 157 56.26 -12.05 -16.82
N GLU A 158 57.35 -12.27 -16.08
CA GLU A 158 58.77 -11.97 -16.33
C GLU A 158 59.21 -10.52 -16.03
#